data_AF-A0AA37LPX5-F1
#
_entry.id   AF-A0AA37LPX5-F1
#
_cell.length_a   1.000
_cell.length_b   1.000
_cell.length_c   1.000
_cell.angle_alpha   90.00
_cell.angle_beta   90.00
_cell.angle_gamma   90.00
#
_symmetry.space_group_name_H-M   'P 1'
#
loop_
_entity.id
_entity.type
_entity.pdbx_description
1 polymer ?
#
loop_
_entity_poly.entity_id
_entity_poly.type
_entity_poly.pdbx_seq_one_letter_code
_entity_poly.pdbx_strand_id
1 'polypeptide(L)'
;MAKFSLVTAVLALASSVAAQCGSGTPHAKVTGSGSSFVATKGSSQVYAGSDYRAAIQAAVDSIASGQRVSVIASGSIGASTITIGSGKTFEGCGTINVALRSGRGAIEVTNASGVKIPYLTMTGNPYFGLRFYGTKDLTLGAINMNLSGGIGIRFDRDQAANSNVKMGTITVNGAGSHAVETWNIDGLTIDQVIAKNCGEVDGTSVRESPCGTNIKWNLSGNGARNIC
;
A
#
# COMPACT_ATOMS: atom_id res chain seq x y z
N MET A 1 14.03 -32.38 17.62
CA MET A 1 12.99 -31.34 17.45
C MET A 1 13.68 -30.00 17.24
N ALA A 2 13.73 -29.51 16.00
CA ALA A 2 14.37 -28.24 15.69
C ALA A 2 13.50 -27.09 16.22
N LYS A 3 14.04 -26.31 17.17
CA LYS A 3 13.42 -25.05 17.60
C LYS A 3 13.59 -24.04 16.47
N PHE A 4 12.59 -23.96 15.59
CA PHE A 4 12.48 -22.87 14.62
C PHE A 4 12.18 -21.58 15.38
N SER A 5 13.15 -20.66 15.37
CA SER A 5 12.99 -19.34 16.00
C SER A 5 12.02 -18.50 15.16
N LEU A 6 11.03 -17.86 15.81
CA LEU A 6 10.05 -16.97 15.17
C LEU A 6 10.70 -15.89 14.30
N VAL A 7 11.91 -15.44 14.67
CA VAL A 7 12.69 -14.45 13.92
C VAL A 7 13.11 -14.98 12.55
N THR A 8 13.48 -16.26 12.45
CA THR A 8 13.91 -16.88 11.18
C THR A 8 12.74 -17.09 10.23
N ALA A 9 11.54 -17.37 10.76
CA ALA A 9 10.31 -17.47 9.96
C ALA A 9 9.90 -16.11 9.36
N VAL A 10 9.98 -15.03 10.14
CA VAL A 10 9.64 -13.67 9.68
C VAL A 10 10.61 -13.19 8.58
N LEU A 11 11.92 -13.46 8.69
CA LEU A 11 12.88 -13.12 7.63
C LEU A 11 12.67 -13.94 6.34
N ALA A 12 12.32 -15.22 6.44
CA ALA A 12 12.05 -16.07 5.29
C ALA A 12 10.77 -15.64 4.53
N LEU A 13 9.72 -15.24 5.26
CA LEU A 13 8.47 -14.69 4.69
C LEU A 13 8.70 -13.33 4.03
N ALA A 14 9.52 -12.45 4.62
CA ALA A 14 9.85 -11.16 4.01
C ALA A 14 10.62 -11.32 2.68
N SER A 15 11.45 -12.37 2.60
CA SER A 15 12.28 -12.67 1.41
C SER A 15 11.46 -13.29 0.27
N SER A 16 10.46 -14.12 0.55
CA SER A 16 9.60 -14.74 -0.49
C SER A 16 8.59 -13.77 -1.11
N VAL A 17 8.08 -12.80 -0.33
CA VAL A 17 7.16 -11.76 -0.83
C VAL A 17 7.88 -10.81 -1.81
N ALA A 18 9.14 -10.43 -1.51
CA ALA A 18 9.97 -9.68 -2.45
C ALA A 18 10.27 -10.48 -3.73
N ALA A 19 10.42 -11.81 -3.63
CA ALA A 19 10.66 -12.70 -4.78
C ALA A 19 9.43 -12.87 -5.70
N GLN A 20 8.21 -12.64 -5.20
CA GLN A 20 6.97 -12.82 -5.97
C GLN A 20 6.59 -11.56 -6.79
N CYS A 21 6.94 -10.36 -6.32
CA CYS A 21 6.58 -9.13 -7.00
C CYS A 21 7.26 -9.02 -8.37
N GLY A 22 6.48 -8.73 -9.42
CA GLY A 22 7.03 -8.59 -10.78
C GLY A 22 7.43 -9.92 -11.44
N SER A 23 7.27 -11.05 -10.74
CA SER A 23 7.49 -12.39 -11.28
C SER A 23 6.52 -12.70 -12.44
N GLY A 24 6.92 -13.64 -13.31
CA GLY A 24 6.19 -13.98 -14.53
C GLY A 24 6.25 -12.89 -15.60
N THR A 25 5.18 -12.78 -16.39
CA THR A 25 5.09 -11.87 -17.54
C THR A 25 4.03 -10.80 -17.30
N PRO A 26 4.33 -9.72 -16.55
CA PRO A 26 3.43 -8.56 -16.50
C PRO A 26 3.34 -7.92 -17.88
N HIS A 27 2.21 -7.28 -18.15
CA HIS A 27 1.90 -6.70 -19.45
C HIS A 27 2.69 -5.42 -19.68
N ALA A 28 2.94 -4.66 -18.62
CA ALA A 28 3.84 -3.53 -18.64
C ALA A 28 4.86 -3.59 -17.50
N LYS A 29 6.04 -3.02 -17.73
CA LYS A 29 7.12 -2.92 -16.74
C LYS A 29 7.70 -1.52 -16.71
N VAL A 30 8.10 -1.07 -15.53
CA VAL A 30 8.95 0.12 -15.36
C VAL A 30 10.28 -0.32 -14.77
N THR A 31 11.37 -0.01 -15.46
CA THR A 31 12.75 -0.34 -15.09
C THR A 31 13.62 0.90 -15.15
N GLY A 32 14.83 0.81 -14.61
CA GLY A 32 15.78 1.92 -14.57
C GLY A 32 16.06 2.39 -13.14
N SER A 33 16.82 3.48 -13.03
CA SER A 33 17.31 4.03 -11.77
C SER A 33 17.85 5.44 -11.98
N GLY A 34 17.94 6.22 -10.89
CA GLY A 34 18.51 7.57 -10.92
C GLY A 34 17.68 8.50 -11.80
N SER A 35 18.26 8.96 -12.91
CA SER A 35 17.63 9.85 -13.89
C SER A 35 17.33 9.16 -15.23
N SER A 36 17.26 7.83 -15.25
CA SER A 36 16.93 7.06 -16.46
C SER A 36 15.92 5.97 -16.14
N PHE A 37 14.68 6.18 -16.60
CA PHE A 37 13.57 5.25 -16.45
C PHE A 37 12.99 4.91 -17.82
N VAL A 38 12.61 3.64 -17.96
CA VAL A 38 11.99 3.10 -19.16
C VAL A 38 10.72 2.39 -18.76
N ALA A 39 9.61 2.69 -19.43
CA ALA A 39 8.39 1.92 -19.35
C ALA A 39 8.13 1.18 -20.65
N THR A 40 7.79 -0.10 -20.55
CA THR A 40 7.45 -0.96 -21.70
C THR A 40 6.08 -1.60 -21.50
N LYS A 41 5.37 -1.86 -22.60
CA LYS A 41 4.20 -2.73 -22.68
C LYS A 41 4.51 -3.86 -23.67
N GLY A 42 4.69 -5.08 -23.18
CA GLY A 42 5.31 -6.15 -23.97
C GLY A 42 6.68 -5.71 -24.48
N SER A 43 6.89 -5.73 -25.80
CA SER A 43 8.12 -5.25 -26.45
C SER A 43 8.12 -3.76 -26.79
N SER A 44 7.00 -3.06 -26.64
CA SER A 44 6.88 -1.65 -27.04
C SER A 44 7.27 -0.71 -25.91
N GLN A 45 8.20 0.21 -26.16
CA GLN A 45 8.52 1.29 -25.24
C GLN A 45 7.40 2.33 -25.25
N VAL A 46 6.82 2.62 -24.07
CA VAL A 46 5.78 3.65 -23.89
C VAL A 46 6.31 4.89 -23.17
N TYR A 47 7.49 4.80 -22.56
CA TYR A 47 8.21 5.94 -21.99
C TYR A 47 9.72 5.65 -21.94
N ALA A 48 10.53 6.69 -22.17
CA ALA A 48 11.93 6.74 -21.77
C ALA A 48 12.29 8.17 -21.39
N GLY A 49 12.89 8.36 -20.22
CA GLY A 49 13.23 9.69 -19.70
C GLY A 49 13.62 9.67 -18.24
N SER A 50 13.79 10.84 -17.65
CA SER A 50 14.26 11.02 -16.27
C SER A 50 13.15 11.10 -15.22
N ASP A 51 11.90 11.26 -15.63
CA ASP A 51 10.77 11.40 -14.71
C ASP A 51 10.18 10.03 -14.37
N TYR A 52 10.47 9.60 -13.13
CA TYR A 52 9.97 8.34 -12.58
C TYR A 52 8.45 8.27 -12.52
N ARG A 53 7.79 9.36 -12.12
CA ARG A 53 6.32 9.41 -12.05
C ARG A 53 5.71 9.27 -13.43
N ALA A 54 6.27 9.95 -14.43
CA ALA A 54 5.81 9.87 -15.81
C ALA A 54 5.99 8.45 -16.37
N ALA A 55 7.11 7.79 -16.09
CA ALA A 55 7.33 6.40 -16.47
C ALA A 55 6.26 5.47 -15.89
N ILE A 56 5.95 5.60 -14.59
CA ILE A 56 4.91 4.81 -13.93
C ILE A 56 3.53 5.07 -14.54
N GLN A 57 3.15 6.33 -14.68
CA GLN A 57 1.83 6.65 -15.22
C GLN A 57 1.68 6.16 -16.66
N ALA A 58 2.70 6.33 -17.51
CA ALA A 58 2.68 5.82 -18.89
C ALA A 58 2.48 4.30 -18.94
N ALA A 59 3.14 3.56 -18.03
CA ALA A 59 2.95 2.12 -17.92
C ALA A 59 1.52 1.75 -17.50
N VAL A 60 0.97 2.43 -16.48
CA VAL A 60 -0.41 2.24 -15.99
C VAL A 60 -1.44 2.58 -17.07
N ASP A 61 -1.23 3.66 -17.82
CA ASP A 61 -2.12 4.10 -18.88
C ASP A 61 -2.09 3.16 -20.08
N SER A 62 -0.94 2.53 -20.34
CA SER A 62 -0.79 1.59 -21.45
C SER A 62 -1.56 0.28 -21.26
N ILE A 63 -1.80 -0.17 -20.03
CA ILE A 63 -2.46 -1.45 -19.74
C ILE A 63 -3.99 -1.33 -19.72
N ALA A 64 -4.68 -2.41 -20.12
CA ALA A 64 -6.13 -2.54 -20.12
C ALA A 64 -6.65 -3.21 -18.83
N SER A 65 -7.98 -3.29 -18.69
CA SER A 65 -8.62 -4.10 -17.65
C SER A 65 -8.18 -5.57 -17.75
N GLY A 66 -7.98 -6.24 -16.61
CA GLY A 66 -7.45 -7.59 -16.51
C GLY A 66 -5.92 -7.67 -16.68
N GLN A 67 -5.26 -6.57 -17.03
CA GLN A 67 -3.82 -6.53 -17.22
C GLN A 67 -3.07 -6.01 -15.98
N ARG A 68 -1.76 -6.28 -15.98
CA ARG A 68 -0.87 -6.06 -14.85
C ARG A 68 0.35 -5.23 -15.27
N VAL A 69 0.67 -4.22 -14.48
CA VAL A 69 1.91 -3.45 -14.57
C VAL A 69 2.76 -3.72 -13.33
N SER A 70 4.06 -3.92 -13.52
CA SER A 70 5.03 -4.09 -12.43
C SER A 70 6.11 -3.01 -12.49
N VAL A 71 6.16 -2.17 -11.46
CA VAL A 71 7.19 -1.14 -11.29
C VAL A 71 8.37 -1.77 -10.56
N ILE A 72 9.39 -2.17 -11.32
CA ILE A 72 10.59 -2.84 -10.82
C ILE A 72 11.61 -1.81 -10.33
N ALA A 73 11.71 -0.68 -11.03
CA ALA A 73 12.56 0.43 -10.66
C ALA A 73 12.19 0.99 -9.26
N SER A 74 13.19 1.57 -8.60
CA SER A 74 13.00 2.40 -7.41
C SER A 74 13.28 3.86 -7.77
N GLY A 75 12.57 4.79 -7.15
CA GLY A 75 12.70 6.21 -7.45
C GLY A 75 11.76 7.08 -6.62
N SER A 76 11.89 8.39 -6.76
CA SER A 76 10.99 9.35 -6.12
C SER A 76 10.01 9.92 -7.13
N ILE A 77 8.72 9.96 -6.76
CA ILE A 77 7.70 10.69 -7.53
C ILE A 77 7.52 12.13 -7.05
N GLY A 78 8.25 12.55 -6.01
CA GLY A 78 8.09 13.86 -5.38
C GLY A 78 6.66 14.09 -4.85
N ALA A 79 6.21 15.35 -4.87
CA ALA A 79 4.86 15.75 -4.47
C ALA A 79 3.83 15.54 -5.60
N SER A 80 3.76 14.30 -6.11
CA SER A 80 2.93 13.92 -7.26
C SER A 80 1.98 12.78 -6.93
N THR A 81 1.14 12.41 -7.90
CA THR A 81 0.21 11.28 -7.79
C THR A 81 0.28 10.37 -9.00
N ILE A 82 0.17 9.07 -8.74
CA ILE A 82 -0.13 8.02 -9.72
C ILE A 82 -1.61 7.66 -9.57
N THR A 83 -2.35 7.63 -10.68
CA THR A 83 -3.77 7.24 -10.67
C THR A 83 -3.94 5.89 -11.35
N ILE A 84 -4.69 4.98 -10.73
CA ILE A 84 -4.98 3.65 -11.29
C ILE A 84 -6.48 3.52 -11.55
N GLY A 85 -6.83 3.23 -12.81
CA GLY A 85 -8.22 3.01 -13.23
C GLY A 85 -8.70 1.57 -13.08
N SER A 86 -10.01 1.36 -13.31
CA SER A 86 -10.71 0.09 -13.12
C SER A 86 -10.04 -1.12 -13.78
N GLY A 87 -10.10 -2.26 -13.09
CA GLY A 87 -9.69 -3.57 -13.58
C GLY A 87 -8.19 -3.80 -13.72
N LYS A 88 -7.36 -2.81 -13.36
CA LYS A 88 -5.90 -2.88 -13.48
C LYS A 88 -5.27 -3.48 -12.24
N THR A 89 -4.20 -4.25 -12.44
CA THR A 89 -3.31 -4.70 -11.36
C THR A 89 -2.02 -3.88 -11.39
N PHE A 90 -1.69 -3.25 -10.27
CA PHE A 90 -0.49 -2.43 -10.09
C PHE A 90 0.43 -3.04 -9.04
N GLU A 91 1.68 -3.34 -9.40
CA GLU A 91 2.68 -3.83 -8.45
C GLU A 91 3.80 -2.81 -8.30
N GLY A 92 4.01 -2.31 -7.08
CA GLY A 92 5.15 -1.46 -6.71
C GLY A 92 6.27 -2.30 -6.12
N CYS A 93 7.04 -2.99 -6.97
CA CYS A 93 8.08 -3.93 -6.55
C CYS A 93 9.35 -3.23 -6.08
N GLY A 94 9.76 -2.18 -6.79
CA GLY A 94 10.76 -1.25 -6.29
C GLY A 94 10.17 -0.27 -5.28
N THR A 95 11.04 0.38 -4.52
CA THR A 95 10.63 1.37 -3.53
C THR A 95 10.18 2.66 -4.21
N ILE A 96 8.92 3.03 -4.00
CA ILE A 96 8.38 4.33 -4.43
C ILE A 96 8.56 5.32 -3.27
N ASN A 97 9.44 6.29 -3.46
CA ASN A 97 9.62 7.39 -2.53
C ASN A 97 8.65 8.54 -2.86
N VAL A 98 7.96 9.05 -1.84
CA VAL A 98 6.87 10.04 -2.00
C VAL A 98 7.10 11.25 -1.12
N ALA A 99 6.57 12.39 -1.53
CA ALA A 99 6.59 13.62 -0.74
C ALA A 99 5.18 14.16 -0.50
N LEU A 100 5.09 15.14 0.40
CA LEU A 100 3.82 15.68 0.85
C LEU A 100 3.14 16.39 -0.30
N ARG A 101 1.94 15.93 -0.65
CA ARG A 101 1.02 16.58 -1.58
C ARG A 101 -0.29 16.83 -0.86
N SER A 102 -0.49 18.06 -0.37
CA SER A 102 -1.63 18.41 0.49
C SER A 102 -2.96 17.97 -0.10
N GLY A 103 -3.76 17.25 0.69
CA GLY A 103 -5.08 16.77 0.30
C GLY A 103 -5.10 15.67 -0.77
N ARG A 104 -3.95 15.06 -1.12
CA ARG A 104 -3.83 14.04 -2.18
C ARG A 104 -3.10 12.78 -1.72
N GLY A 105 -3.43 11.67 -2.36
CA GLY A 105 -2.69 10.42 -2.26
C GLY A 105 -1.47 10.40 -3.17
N ALA A 106 -0.38 9.75 -2.74
CA ALA A 106 0.74 9.45 -3.63
C ALA A 106 0.30 8.44 -4.73
N ILE A 107 -0.57 7.50 -4.36
CA ILE A 107 -1.32 6.66 -5.31
C ILE A 107 -2.81 6.80 -5.00
N GLU A 108 -3.62 7.06 -6.03
CA GLU A 108 -5.06 7.25 -5.92
C GLU A 108 -5.83 6.22 -6.78
N VAL A 109 -6.84 5.61 -6.18
CA VAL A 109 -7.87 4.82 -6.90
C VAL A 109 -9.23 5.40 -6.54
N THR A 110 -9.88 6.01 -7.53
CA THR A 110 -11.08 6.81 -7.31
C THR A 110 -12.15 6.41 -8.30
N ASN A 111 -13.38 6.18 -7.82
CA ASN A 111 -14.53 5.79 -8.66
C ASN A 111 -14.21 4.61 -9.62
N ALA A 112 -13.52 3.59 -9.12
CA ALA A 112 -12.99 2.49 -9.92
C ALA A 112 -13.33 1.13 -9.33
N SER A 113 -13.49 0.14 -10.19
CA SER A 113 -13.83 -1.23 -9.79
C SER A 113 -12.74 -2.24 -10.15
N GLY A 114 -12.54 -3.25 -9.30
CA GLY A 114 -11.67 -4.40 -9.59
C GLY A 114 -10.18 -4.08 -9.65
N VAL A 115 -9.74 -3.01 -8.99
CA VAL A 115 -8.32 -2.65 -8.91
C VAL A 115 -7.60 -3.53 -7.90
N LYS A 116 -6.38 -3.96 -8.24
CA LYS A 116 -5.55 -4.80 -7.38
C LYS A 116 -4.17 -4.19 -7.18
N ILE A 117 -3.71 -4.11 -5.93
CA ILE A 117 -2.36 -3.71 -5.56
C ILE A 117 -1.77 -4.85 -4.70
N PRO A 118 -1.27 -5.94 -5.29
CA PRO A 118 -0.85 -7.11 -4.53
C PRO A 118 0.47 -6.88 -3.77
N TYR A 119 1.32 -5.97 -4.25
CA TYR A 119 2.60 -5.64 -3.65
C TYR A 119 2.89 -4.16 -3.77
N LEU A 120 3.35 -3.54 -2.69
CA LEU A 120 3.83 -2.17 -2.70
C LEU A 120 4.88 -1.96 -1.61
N THR A 121 6.01 -1.38 -1.98
CA THR A 121 6.96 -0.80 -1.03
C THR A 121 7.02 0.72 -1.19
N MET A 122 6.74 1.46 -0.12
CA MET A 122 6.70 2.92 -0.12
C MET A 122 7.56 3.52 1.00
N THR A 123 8.19 4.66 0.71
CA THR A 123 8.90 5.48 1.71
C THR A 123 8.57 6.96 1.57
N GLY A 124 8.85 7.76 2.59
CA GLY A 124 8.78 9.22 2.53
C GLY A 124 7.70 9.82 3.41
N ASN A 125 7.29 11.05 3.10
CA ASN A 125 6.34 11.82 3.93
C ASN A 125 5.13 12.24 3.08
N PRO A 126 4.19 11.34 2.79
CA PRO A 126 3.00 11.68 2.03
C PRO A 126 2.02 12.53 2.86
N TYR A 127 1.00 13.09 2.20
CA TYR A 127 -0.22 13.45 2.93
C TYR A 127 -1.05 12.17 3.19
N PHE A 128 -1.38 11.46 2.11
CA PHE A 128 -1.83 10.06 2.15
C PHE A 128 -0.93 9.19 1.27
N GLY A 129 -0.44 8.05 1.76
CA GLY A 129 0.34 7.12 0.94
C GLY A 129 -0.53 6.52 -0.17
N LEU A 130 -1.61 5.87 0.23
CA LEU A 130 -2.70 5.42 -0.64
C LEU A 130 -3.98 6.17 -0.28
N ARG A 131 -4.73 6.62 -1.29
CA ARG A 131 -6.06 7.23 -1.08
C ARG A 131 -7.11 6.57 -1.97
N PHE A 132 -8.24 6.26 -1.35
CA PHE A 132 -9.34 5.51 -1.96
C PHE A 132 -10.69 6.16 -1.69
N TYR A 133 -11.53 6.23 -2.72
CA TYR A 133 -12.97 6.52 -2.58
C TYR A 133 -13.75 6.06 -3.80
N GLY A 134 -15.04 5.78 -3.64
CA GLY A 134 -15.88 5.26 -4.73
C GLY A 134 -15.39 3.93 -5.31
N THR A 135 -14.61 3.16 -4.55
CA THR A 135 -14.01 1.91 -5.04
C THR A 135 -14.95 0.73 -4.86
N LYS A 136 -14.89 -0.22 -5.78
CA LYS A 136 -15.58 -1.51 -5.67
C LYS A 136 -14.61 -2.65 -5.95
N ASP A 137 -14.69 -3.74 -5.20
CA ASP A 137 -13.86 -4.94 -5.43
C ASP A 137 -12.34 -4.62 -5.38
N LEU A 138 -11.93 -3.71 -4.48
CA LEU A 138 -10.53 -3.32 -4.29
C LEU A 138 -9.77 -4.40 -3.51
N THR A 139 -8.62 -4.83 -4.01
CA THR A 139 -7.74 -5.77 -3.31
C THR A 139 -6.35 -5.18 -3.07
N LEU A 140 -5.93 -5.11 -1.82
CA LEU A 140 -4.57 -4.79 -1.39
C LEU A 140 -3.93 -6.07 -0.85
N GLY A 141 -2.73 -6.41 -1.30
CA GLY A 141 -2.00 -7.60 -0.84
C GLY A 141 -1.03 -7.28 0.29
N ALA A 142 0.27 -7.47 0.03
CA ALA A 142 1.35 -7.12 0.94
C ALA A 142 1.82 -5.68 0.69
N ILE A 143 1.45 -4.77 1.60
CA ILE A 143 1.78 -3.35 1.51
C ILE A 143 2.75 -2.99 2.63
N ASN A 144 3.94 -2.55 2.28
CA ASN A 144 4.99 -2.17 3.22
C ASN A 144 5.32 -0.69 3.07
N MET A 145 5.17 0.08 4.15
CA MET A 145 5.45 1.51 4.16
C MET A 145 6.39 1.87 5.31
N ASN A 146 7.49 2.55 4.98
CA ASN A 146 8.38 3.18 5.96
C ASN A 146 8.32 4.69 5.77
N LEU A 147 7.40 5.32 6.50
CA LEU A 147 7.06 6.72 6.38
C LEU A 147 7.80 7.56 7.43
N SER A 148 7.79 8.88 7.21
CA SER A 148 8.27 9.88 8.17
C SER A 148 7.19 10.92 8.53
N GLY A 149 5.93 10.64 8.20
CA GLY A 149 4.78 11.49 8.45
C GLY A 149 3.55 11.08 7.63
N GLY A 150 2.47 11.85 7.74
CA GLY A 150 1.23 11.62 7.01
C GLY A 150 0.42 10.41 7.48
N ILE A 151 -0.48 9.94 6.61
CA ILE A 151 -1.29 8.73 6.78
C ILE A 151 -0.84 7.69 5.76
N GLY A 152 -0.77 6.42 6.17
CA GLY A 152 -0.43 5.31 5.27
C GLY A 152 -1.52 5.07 4.21
N ILE A 153 -2.69 4.61 4.63
CA ILE A 153 -3.83 4.33 3.76
C ILE A 153 -5.05 5.13 4.24
N ARG A 154 -5.67 5.88 3.33
CA ARG A 154 -6.86 6.69 3.58
C ARG A 154 -8.00 6.22 2.69
N PHE A 155 -9.05 5.67 3.28
CA PHE A 155 -10.37 5.66 2.66
C PHE A 155 -11.08 6.95 3.03
N ASP A 156 -11.49 7.72 2.03
CA ASP A 156 -11.89 9.10 2.23
C ASP A 156 -13.29 9.23 2.84
N ARG A 157 -13.39 10.07 3.88
CA ARG A 157 -14.63 10.29 4.65
C ARG A 157 -15.68 11.08 3.88
N ASP A 158 -15.25 12.04 3.10
CA ASP A 158 -16.15 13.06 2.53
C ASP A 158 -16.42 12.79 1.04
N GLN A 159 -16.19 11.55 0.61
CA GLN A 159 -16.31 11.09 -0.78
C GLN A 159 -17.21 9.86 -0.88
N ALA A 160 -17.48 9.45 -2.13
CA ALA A 160 -18.29 8.27 -2.44
C ALA A 160 -17.82 7.02 -1.67
N ALA A 161 -18.80 6.24 -1.20
CA ALA A 161 -18.55 5.03 -0.43
C ALA A 161 -17.78 3.97 -1.24
N ASN A 162 -17.03 3.16 -0.52
CA ASN A 162 -16.31 2.00 -1.03
C ASN A 162 -17.10 0.73 -0.72
N SER A 163 -16.93 -0.31 -1.52
CA SER A 163 -17.56 -1.61 -1.27
C SER A 163 -16.66 -2.79 -1.61
N ASN A 164 -16.78 -3.87 -0.84
CA ASN A 164 -16.02 -5.11 -1.01
C ASN A 164 -14.51 -4.87 -1.11
N VAL A 165 -13.94 -4.33 -0.03
CA VAL A 165 -12.51 -4.08 0.10
C VAL A 165 -11.84 -5.25 0.81
N LYS A 166 -10.74 -5.74 0.24
CA LYS A 166 -9.90 -6.78 0.84
C LYS A 166 -8.48 -6.26 1.05
N MET A 167 -7.96 -6.43 2.25
CA MET A 167 -6.57 -6.10 2.58
C MET A 167 -5.86 -7.32 3.14
N GLY A 168 -4.71 -7.66 2.57
CA GLY A 168 -3.82 -8.68 3.08
C GLY A 168 -3.04 -8.17 4.28
N THR A 169 -1.72 -8.31 4.23
CA THR A 169 -0.83 -7.79 5.27
C THR A 169 -0.39 -6.37 4.95
N ILE A 170 -0.78 -5.42 5.80
CA ILE A 170 -0.39 -4.02 5.71
C ILE A 170 0.59 -3.72 6.84
N THR A 171 1.84 -3.40 6.51
CA THR A 171 2.85 -2.97 7.47
C THR A 171 3.17 -1.50 7.26
N VAL A 172 2.90 -0.66 8.26
CA VAL A 172 3.23 0.77 8.23
C VAL A 172 4.07 1.12 9.43
N ASN A 173 5.22 1.74 9.18
CA ASN A 173 6.09 2.29 10.20
C ASN A 173 6.24 3.80 9.99
N GLY A 174 6.09 4.61 11.05
CA GLY A 174 6.44 6.04 11.01
C GLY A 174 5.40 6.98 10.38
N ALA A 175 4.13 6.57 10.28
CA ALA A 175 3.06 7.49 9.90
C ALA A 175 2.87 8.57 10.99
N GLY A 176 2.66 9.82 10.60
CA GLY A 176 2.43 10.91 11.55
C GLY A 176 1.04 10.87 12.21
N SER A 177 0.11 10.14 11.59
CA SER A 177 -1.26 9.88 12.07
C SER A 177 -1.54 8.38 11.92
N HIS A 178 -2.60 7.98 11.24
CA HIS A 178 -3.07 6.61 11.09
C HIS A 178 -2.21 5.80 10.11
N ALA A 179 -1.97 4.52 10.43
CA ALA A 179 -1.44 3.56 9.47
C ALA A 179 -2.47 3.26 8.36
N VAL A 180 -3.71 2.99 8.78
CA VAL A 180 -4.86 2.76 7.91
C VAL A 180 -6.05 3.46 8.53
N GLU A 181 -6.75 4.26 7.74
CA GLU A 181 -7.94 4.99 8.16
C GLU A 181 -9.11 4.64 7.23
N THR A 182 -10.16 4.07 7.80
CA THR A 182 -11.28 3.48 7.04
C THR A 182 -12.55 4.27 7.23
N TRP A 183 -12.96 5.00 6.21
CA TRP A 183 -14.26 5.67 6.16
C TRP A 183 -15.11 5.16 5.00
N ASN A 184 -16.43 5.13 5.22
CA ASN A 184 -17.45 4.81 4.21
C ASN A 184 -17.12 3.51 3.44
N ILE A 185 -16.98 2.39 4.14
CA ILE A 185 -16.73 1.09 3.50
C ILE A 185 -17.85 0.12 3.86
N ASP A 186 -18.56 -0.37 2.85
CA ASP A 186 -19.50 -1.48 2.95
C ASP A 186 -18.81 -2.80 2.56
N GLY A 187 -18.52 -3.64 3.55
CA GLY A 187 -17.75 -4.87 3.37
C GLY A 187 -16.24 -4.62 3.31
N LEU A 188 -15.59 -4.88 4.44
CA LEU A 188 -14.14 -4.79 4.61
C LEU A 188 -13.61 -6.08 5.23
N THR A 189 -12.67 -6.73 4.57
CA THR A 189 -11.93 -7.88 5.10
C THR A 189 -10.46 -7.53 5.19
N ILE A 190 -9.84 -7.80 6.33
CA ILE A 190 -8.44 -7.50 6.61
C ILE A 190 -7.79 -8.76 7.17
N ASP A 191 -6.68 -9.20 6.58
CA ASP A 191 -5.87 -10.26 7.16
C ASP A 191 -5.06 -9.72 8.34
N GLN A 192 -4.24 -8.68 8.12
CA GLN A 192 -3.41 -8.11 9.17
C GLN A 192 -2.99 -6.66 8.91
N VAL A 193 -2.98 -5.84 9.96
CA VAL A 193 -2.32 -4.53 9.98
C VAL A 193 -1.26 -4.52 11.08
N ILE A 194 -0.02 -4.21 10.71
CA ILE A 194 1.11 -4.02 11.62
C ILE A 194 1.48 -2.53 11.57
N ALA A 195 0.96 -1.76 12.53
CA ALA A 195 1.29 -0.35 12.71
C ALA A 195 2.42 -0.20 13.74
N LYS A 196 3.51 0.49 13.38
CA LYS A 196 4.64 0.78 14.28
C LYS A 196 4.93 2.27 14.23
N ASN A 197 5.21 2.89 15.38
CA ASN A 197 5.58 4.30 15.46
C ASN A 197 4.60 5.22 14.70
N CYS A 198 3.29 4.95 14.80
CA CYS A 198 2.24 5.75 14.17
C CYS A 198 1.63 6.70 15.21
N GLY A 199 1.22 7.90 14.77
CA GLY A 199 0.73 8.94 15.68
C GLY A 199 -0.66 8.68 16.27
N GLU A 200 -1.53 7.95 15.55
CA GLU A 200 -2.94 7.78 15.92
C GLU A 200 -3.43 6.35 15.70
N VAL A 201 -4.28 5.88 16.62
CA VAL A 201 -5.02 4.61 16.56
C VAL A 201 -6.39 4.83 17.20
N ASP A 202 -7.43 5.01 16.40
CA ASP A 202 -8.80 5.25 16.86
C ASP A 202 -9.78 4.20 16.31
N GLY A 203 -10.93 4.02 16.96
CA GLY A 203 -12.02 3.15 16.51
C GLY A 203 -11.74 1.63 16.54
N THR A 204 -10.58 1.22 17.04
CA THR A 204 -10.17 -0.21 17.09
C THR A 204 -10.52 -0.85 18.42
N SER A 205 -11.17 -2.01 18.42
CA SER A 205 -11.41 -2.73 19.67
C SER A 205 -10.20 -3.58 20.08
N VAL A 206 -9.79 -3.50 21.35
CA VAL A 206 -8.75 -4.35 21.94
C VAL A 206 -9.41 -5.29 22.94
N ARG A 207 -9.17 -6.60 22.80
CA ARG A 207 -9.66 -7.62 23.73
C ARG A 207 -8.53 -8.50 24.25
N GLU A 208 -8.42 -8.62 25.57
CA GLU A 208 -7.55 -9.61 26.22
C GLU A 208 -8.36 -10.85 26.61
N SER A 209 -7.94 -12.04 26.17
CA SER A 209 -8.62 -13.30 26.50
C SER A 209 -7.78 -14.54 26.17
N PRO A 210 -7.52 -15.44 27.13
CA PRO A 210 -7.78 -15.27 28.56
C PRO A 210 -6.96 -14.12 29.14
N CYS A 211 -7.42 -13.57 30.25
CA CYS A 211 -6.69 -12.55 31.00
C CYS A 211 -5.30 -13.10 31.42
N GLY A 212 -4.24 -12.41 31.06
CA GLY A 212 -2.88 -12.75 31.46
C GLY A 212 -2.53 -12.15 32.83
N THR A 213 -1.59 -12.77 33.54
CA THR A 213 -0.99 -12.19 34.75
C THR A 213 0.18 -11.28 34.36
N ASN A 214 0.31 -10.12 35.01
CA ASN A 214 1.39 -9.13 34.78
C ASN A 214 1.39 -8.50 33.38
N ILE A 215 0.22 -8.30 32.77
CA ILE A 215 0.10 -7.59 31.49
C ILE A 215 -0.09 -6.09 31.74
N LYS A 216 0.63 -5.26 30.97
CA LYS A 216 0.46 -3.80 30.96
C LYS A 216 0.18 -3.33 29.54
N TRP A 217 -1.07 -2.95 29.28
CA TRP A 217 -1.46 -2.34 28.01
C TRP A 217 -1.17 -0.84 28.04
N ASN A 218 -0.42 -0.36 27.05
CA ASN A 218 -0.27 1.07 26.77
C ASN A 218 -0.92 1.36 25.42
N LEU A 219 -2.20 1.75 25.46
CA LEU A 219 -3.01 2.00 24.28
C LEU A 219 -3.43 3.48 24.30
N SER A 220 -3.20 4.17 23.19
CA SER A 220 -3.72 5.52 22.91
C SER A 220 -5.06 5.45 22.15
N GLY A 221 -5.70 6.59 21.96
CA GLY A 221 -6.91 6.74 21.14
C GLY A 221 -8.22 6.21 21.76
N ASN A 222 -9.29 6.27 20.98
CA ASN A 222 -10.69 6.06 21.43
C ASN A 222 -11.25 4.65 21.18
N GLY A 223 -10.38 3.71 20.79
CA GLY A 223 -10.75 2.32 20.56
C GLY A 223 -11.41 1.64 21.76
N ALA A 224 -12.44 0.81 21.51
CA ALA A 224 -13.14 0.09 22.58
C ALA A 224 -12.21 -0.91 23.29
N ARG A 225 -12.20 -0.96 24.61
CA ARG A 225 -11.27 -1.79 25.39
C ARG A 225 -12.02 -2.81 26.22
N ASN A 226 -11.78 -4.08 25.95
CA ASN A 226 -12.22 -5.22 26.75
C ASN A 226 -10.97 -5.94 27.29
N ILE A 227 -10.31 -5.27 28.23
CA ILE A 227 -9.03 -5.64 28.79
C ILE A 227 -9.27 -6.08 30.23
N CYS A 228 -8.62 -7.18 30.61
CA CYS A 228 -8.51 -7.59 32.00
C CYS A 228 -7.22 -7.01 32.60
#